data_AF-A0AAN6Y9U4-F1
#
_entry.id   AF-A0AAN6Y9U4-F1
#
_cell.length_a   1.000
_cell.length_b   1.000
_cell.length_c   1.000
_cell.angle_alpha   90.00
_cell.angle_beta   90.00
_cell.angle_gamma   90.00
#
_symmetry.space_group_name_H-M   'P 1'
#
loop_
_entity.id
_entity.type
_entity.pdbx_description
1 polymer ?
#
loop_
_entity_poly.entity_id
_entity_poly.type
_entity_poly.pdbx_seq_one_letter_code
_entity_poly.pdbx_strand_id
1 'polypeptide(L)' 'VSNGTCYQANNVELDHHYIPCGNVLFGDHACCQAGDVCLEFSACYNNDLNMTYIAGCTDKAYANETVCPSKGPWEG' A
#
# COMPACT_ATOMS: atom_id res chain seq x y z
N VAL A 1 -7.25 -13.63 6.16
CA VAL A 1 -5.91 -13.14 6.56
C VAL A 1 -5.26 -12.58 5.33
N SER A 2 -5.06 -11.26 5.26
CA SER A 2 -4.10 -10.67 4.32
C SER A 2 -2.73 -10.96 4.89
N ASN A 3 -2.05 -11.97 4.34
CA ASN A 3 -0.66 -12.25 4.69
C ASN A 3 0.23 -11.43 3.76
N GLY A 4 1.29 -10.82 4.28
CA GLY A 4 2.25 -10.08 3.46
C GLY A 4 2.86 -8.89 4.19
N THR A 5 4.08 -8.55 3.79
CA THR A 5 4.77 -7.34 4.24
C THR A 5 4.48 -6.22 3.25
N CYS A 6 4.20 -5.03 3.77
CA CYS A 6 3.95 -3.85 2.98
C CYS A 6 5.21 -2.98 2.90
N TYR A 7 5.44 -2.38 1.73
CA TYR A 7 6.60 -1.56 1.43
C TYR A 7 6.13 -0.21 0.87
N GLN A 8 6.78 0.88 1.30
CA GLN A 8 6.52 2.22 0.79
C GLN A 8 7.53 2.69 -0.27
N ALA A 9 8.65 1.98 -0.37
CA ALA A 9 9.70 2.14 -1.37
C ALA A 9 10.52 0.85 -1.41
N ASN A 10 11.50 0.77 -2.33
CA ASN A 10 12.40 -0.38 -2.46
C ASN A 10 13.03 -0.74 -1.11
N ASN A 11 12.69 -1.91 -0.60
CA ASN A 11 13.17 -2.46 0.67
C ASN A 11 12.91 -1.55 1.89
N VAL A 12 11.90 -0.68 1.84
CA VAL A 12 11.46 0.15 2.97
C VAL A 12 10.09 -0.32 3.43
N GLU A 13 10.08 -1.10 4.51
CA GLU A 13 8.86 -1.66 5.11
C GLU A 13 8.00 -0.56 5.72
N LEU A 14 6.70 -0.68 5.52
CA LEU A 14 5.69 0.05 6.28
C LEU A 14 5.52 -0.58 7.65
N ASP A 15 4.98 0.18 8.60
CA ASP A 15 4.64 -0.37 9.91
C ASP A 15 3.59 -1.49 9.78
N HIS A 16 3.62 -2.43 10.72
CA HIS A 16 2.78 -3.62 10.77
C HIS A 16 1.27 -3.35 10.76
N HIS A 17 0.83 -2.12 11.06
CA HIS A 17 -0.56 -1.71 10.91
C HIS A 17 -1.01 -1.53 9.45
N TYR A 18 -0.09 -1.52 8.48
CA TYR A 18 -0.43 -1.56 7.05
C TYR A 18 -0.58 -3.01 6.60
N ILE A 19 -1.73 -3.33 6.02
CA ILE A 19 -2.06 -4.67 5.54
C ILE A 19 -2.35 -4.65 4.03
N PRO A 20 -2.08 -5.77 3.33
CA PRO A 20 -2.43 -5.88 1.92
C PRO A 20 -3.94 -5.77 1.71
N CYS A 21 -4.33 -4.97 0.72
CA CYS A 21 -5.70 -4.78 0.24
C CYS A 21 -6.18 -6.00 -0.60
N GLY A 22 -5.57 -7.17 -0.39
CA GLY A 22 -5.74 -8.43 -1.12
C GLY A 22 -4.92 -9.56 -0.48
N ASN A 23 -4.73 -10.67 -1.18
CA ASN A 23 -3.93 -11.80 -0.67
C ASN A 23 -2.73 -12.02 -1.58
N VAL A 24 -1.52 -11.83 -1.03
CA VAL A 24 -0.24 -11.89 -1.77
C VAL A 24 0.01 -13.20 -2.51
N LEU A 25 -0.70 -14.28 -2.17
CA LEU A 25 -0.66 -15.52 -2.94
C LEU A 25 -1.18 -15.36 -4.39
N PHE A 26 -1.96 -14.32 -4.66
CA PHE A 26 -2.56 -14.04 -5.98
C PHE A 26 -1.89 -12.88 -6.72
N GLY A 27 -0.76 -12.38 -6.23
CA GLY A 27 0.01 -11.30 -6.84
C GLY A 27 0.27 -10.15 -5.88
N ASP A 28 0.89 -9.10 -6.41
CA ASP A 28 1.12 -7.89 -5.64
C ASP A 28 -0.18 -7.14 -5.40
N HIS A 29 -0.32 -6.59 -4.21
CA HIS A 29 -1.46 -5.79 -3.83
C HIS A 29 -1.01 -4.45 -3.25
N ALA A 30 -1.88 -3.44 -3.38
CA ALA A 30 -1.75 -2.22 -2.63
C ALA A 30 -1.81 -2.53 -1.12
N CYS A 31 -1.28 -1.62 -0.32
CA CYS A 31 -1.34 -1.69 1.13
C CYS A 31 -2.11 -0.51 1.70
N CYS A 32 -2.98 -0.81 2.66
CA CYS A 32 -3.89 0.11 3.32
C CYS A 32 -3.66 0.01 4.83
N GLN A 33 -3.79 1.10 5.59
CA GLN A 33 -3.82 0.99 7.05
C GLN A 33 -5.00 0.10 7.46
N ALA A 34 -4.80 -0.78 8.45
CA ALA A 34 -5.83 -1.70 8.90
C ALA A 34 -7.08 -0.92 9.37
N GLY A 35 -8.22 -1.24 8.76
CA GLY A 35 -9.49 -0.55 8.99
C GLY A 35 -9.89 0.44 7.89
N ASP A 36 -8.95 0.84 7.02
CA ASP A 36 -9.24 1.71 5.88
C ASP A 36 -9.85 0.95 4.71
N VAL A 37 -10.53 1.68 3.84
CA VAL A 37 -11.18 1.13 2.65
C VAL A 37 -10.18 1.07 1.50
N CYS A 38 -10.04 -0.13 0.93
CA CYS A 38 -9.27 -0.37 -0.28
C CYS A 38 -10.02 0.20 -1.48
N LEU A 39 -9.40 1.14 -2.20
CA LEU A 39 -9.95 1.69 -3.45
C LEU A 39 -9.21 1.11 -4.66
N GLU A 40 -9.72 1.42 -5.84
CA GLU A 40 -9.00 1.17 -7.10
C GLU A 40 -7.73 2.04 -7.19
N PHE A 41 -6.88 1.76 -8.19
CA PHE A 41 -5.64 2.49 -8.45
C PHE A 41 -4.67 2.55 -7.26
N SER A 42 -4.68 1.52 -6.41
CA SER A 42 -3.81 1.41 -5.23
C SER A 42 -4.00 2.53 -4.20
N ALA A 43 -5.18 3.13 -4.16
CA ALA A 43 -5.54 4.15 -3.19
C ALA A 43 -6.23 3.55 -1.96
N CYS A 44 -6.15 4.30 -0.85
CA CYS A 44 -6.75 3.96 0.42
C CYS A 44 -7.63 5.12 0.88
N TYR A 45 -8.79 4.81 1.46
CA TYR A 45 -9.66 5.81 2.04
C TYR A 45 -9.79 5.59 3.55
N ASN A 46 -9.34 6.59 4.31
CA ASN A 46 -9.54 6.67 5.75
C ASN A 46 -10.82 7.45 6.03
N ASN A 47 -11.82 6.76 6.58
CA ASN A 47 -13.14 7.34 6.82
C ASN A 47 -13.15 8.34 7.98
N ASP A 48 -12.32 8.14 9.00
CA ASP A 48 -12.27 8.99 10.19
C ASP A 48 -11.67 10.37 9.89
N LEU A 49 -10.68 10.41 8.98
CA LEU A 49 -10.01 11.62 8.53
C LEU A 49 -10.62 12.19 7.24
N ASN A 50 -11.58 11.49 6.63
CA ASN A 50 -12.14 11.81 5.31
C ASN A 50 -11.04 12.07 4.27
N MET A 51 -10.06 11.16 4.21
CA MET A 51 -8.82 11.35 3.44
C MET A 51 -8.58 10.18 2.50
N THR A 52 -8.25 10.49 1.24
CA THR A 52 -7.72 9.52 0.28
C THR A 52 -6.21 9.66 0.23
N TYR A 53 -5.50 8.56 0.35
CA TYR A 53 -4.04 8.54 0.35
C TYR A 53 -3.50 7.31 -0.35
N ILE A 54 -2.18 7.30 -0.49
CA ILE A 54 -1.42 6.21 -1.10
C ILE A 54 -0.37 5.76 -0.08
N ALA A 55 -0.40 4.49 0.32
CA ALA A 55 0.55 3.95 1.31
C ALA A 55 1.72 3.23 0.66
N GLY A 56 1.46 2.22 -0.17
CA GLY A 56 2.50 1.35 -0.70
C GLY A 56 1.91 0.06 -1.27
N CYS A 57 2.75 -0.95 -1.42
CA CYS A 57 2.40 -2.24 -2.01
C CYS A 57 3.14 -3.39 -1.33
N THR A 58 2.84 -4.62 -1.73
CA THR A 58 3.49 -5.84 -1.20
C THR A 58 4.77 -6.24 -1.93
N ASP A 59 5.12 -5.56 -3.02
CA ASP A 59 6.38 -5.82 -3.73
C ASP A 59 7.56 -5.16 -3.01
N LYS A 60 8.45 -6.02 -2.49
CA LYS A 60 9.68 -5.61 -1.80
C LYS A 60 10.60 -4.77 -2.67
N ALA A 61 10.69 -5.06 -3.97
CA ALA A 61 11.53 -4.31 -4.90
C ALA A 61 10.90 -2.97 -5.29
N TYR A 62 9.60 -2.80 -5.03
CA TYR A 62 8.81 -1.64 -5.45
C TYR A 62 8.90 -1.39 -6.96
N ALA A 63 9.01 -2.46 -7.74
CA ALA A 63 9.21 -2.46 -9.19
C ALA A 63 7.90 -2.66 -9.96
N ASN A 64 6.86 -3.19 -9.31
CA ASN A 64 5.53 -3.31 -9.92
C ASN A 64 4.82 -1.95 -9.97
N GLU A 65 5.11 -1.12 -10.98
CA GLU A 65 4.56 0.23 -11.14
C GLU A 65 3.02 0.27 -11.28
N THR A 66 2.38 -0.85 -11.62
CA THR A 66 0.91 -0.91 -11.72
C THR A 66 0.25 -0.99 -10.33
N VAL A 67 0.94 -1.60 -9.36
CA VAL A 67 0.43 -1.79 -8.00
C VAL A 67 1.11 -0.86 -7.00
N CYS A 68 2.41 -0.65 -7.15
CA CYS A 68 3.27 0.19 -6.33
C CYS A 68 3.27 1.62 -6.88
N PRO A 69 2.55 2.53 -6.23
CA PRO A 69 2.41 3.88 -6.74
C PRO A 69 3.69 4.68 -6.55
N SER A 70 4.10 5.40 -7.59
CA SER A 70 5.22 6.36 -7.48
C SER A 70 4.79 7.55 -6.62
N LYS A 71 5.55 7.84 -5.57
CA LYS A 71 5.27 8.95 -4.65
C LYS A 71 5.94 10.26 -5.06
N GLY A 72 6.65 10.25 -6.18
CA GLY A 72 7.51 11.37 -6.58
C GLY A 72 8.63 11.64 -5.56
N PRO A 73 9.49 12.63 -5.84
CA PRO A 73 10.41 13.15 -4.85
C PRO A 73 9.64 13.83 -3.71
N TRP A 74 10.15 13.74 -2.48
CA TRP A 74 9.61 14.50 -1.36
C TRP A 74 9.95 15.99 -1.56
N GLU A 75 8.93 16.85 -1.68
CA GLU A 75 9.13 18.27 -2.04
C GLU A 75 9.10 19.26 -0.85
N GLY A 76 8.88 18.80 0.38
CA GLY A 76 9.00 19.63 1.59
C GLY A 76 7.84 20.60 1.82
#